data_AF-A0A971P7F1-F1
#
_entry.id   AF-A0A971P7F1-F1
#
_cell.length_a   1.000
_cell.length_b   1.000
_cell.length_c   1.000
_cell.angle_alpha   90.00
_cell.angle_beta   90.00
_cell.angle_gamma   90.00
#
_symmetry.space_group_name_H-M   'P 1'
#
loop_
_entity.id
_entity.type
_entity.pdbx_description
1 polymer ?
#
loop_
_entity_poly.entity_id
_entity_poly.type
_entity_poly.pdbx_seq_one_letter_code
_entity_poly.pdbx_strand_id
1 'polypeptide(L)'
;MMSMPLANAGTALMWGAVIHLLIGNLLIGLLEGFLLWLAFRVNFLKTALIMIAANYVSAWAAYMILQELSAPQYDIVNLYNIQRILRIGFGAAFVFTVLIEVPFVGLLFYKRKYWVSRSITACLLIHAVSYIPLYGWYRLVSAEGVLKNATVVNLSDYVVRNPEAVVYYIGDQSTVYRLGLDRSEVEVVYKLERQEGKPFLFLHYAQNRGEADLNLSWSEGGYMLIPQGSECLKQSVLSDSDIPSLPDVHGMQATDYRPSEERYWDIHAGYWEMEGLAMRNREGGKWVNIALETPFVRWLARHVTVLPGDEVIFQFGEQICIFDRQSQRLALLTHGSSPVVIIENSK
;
A
#
# COMPACT_ATOMS: atom_id res chain seq x y z
N MET A 1 -16.94 5.09 -11.91
CA MET A 1 -17.80 4.64 -10.79
C MET A 1 -17.86 3.12 -10.80
N MET A 2 -17.22 2.47 -9.83
CA MET A 2 -17.39 1.03 -9.58
C MET A 2 -18.83 0.79 -9.08
N SER A 3 -19.50 -0.28 -9.49
CA SER A 3 -20.80 -0.62 -8.92
C SER A 3 -20.62 -1.11 -7.47
N MET A 4 -21.58 -0.82 -6.57
CA MET A 4 -21.56 -1.26 -5.16
C MET A 4 -21.19 -2.75 -4.96
N PRO A 5 -21.61 -3.70 -5.83
CA PRO A 5 -21.19 -5.10 -5.71
C PRO A 5 -19.68 -5.32 -5.83
N LEU A 6 -18.99 -4.57 -6.70
CA LEU A 6 -17.53 -4.66 -6.87
C LEU A 6 -16.77 -4.02 -5.70
N ALA A 7 -17.33 -2.98 -5.08
CA ALA A 7 -16.80 -2.36 -3.87
C ALA A 7 -16.91 -3.28 -2.63
N ASN A 8 -17.77 -4.30 -2.65
CA ASN A 8 -17.88 -5.30 -1.57
C ASN A 8 -17.19 -6.64 -1.90
N ALA A 9 -16.62 -6.77 -3.10
CA ALA A 9 -15.99 -8.02 -3.52
C ALA A 9 -14.64 -8.26 -2.83
N GLY A 10 -13.95 -7.20 -2.39
CA GLY A 10 -12.60 -7.27 -1.81
C GLY A 10 -11.51 -7.57 -2.85
N THR A 11 -10.26 -7.66 -2.39
CA THR A 11 -9.07 -7.70 -3.26
C THR A 11 -8.68 -9.12 -3.69
N ALA A 12 -7.87 -9.21 -4.75
CA ALA A 12 -7.28 -10.48 -5.19
C ALA A 12 -6.45 -11.13 -4.07
N LEU A 13 -5.71 -10.33 -3.30
CA LEU A 13 -4.93 -10.82 -2.18
C LEU A 13 -5.83 -11.39 -1.07
N MET A 14 -6.94 -10.74 -0.77
CA MET A 14 -7.91 -11.22 0.23
C MET A 14 -8.44 -12.61 -0.15
N TRP A 15 -8.94 -12.78 -1.38
CA TRP A 15 -9.42 -14.08 -1.85
C TRP A 15 -8.31 -15.11 -1.99
N GLY A 16 -7.14 -14.69 -2.47
CA GLY A 16 -5.96 -15.54 -2.58
C GLY A 16 -5.53 -16.09 -1.22
N ALA A 17 -5.60 -15.27 -0.16
CA ALA A 17 -5.36 -15.68 1.21
C ALA A 17 -6.45 -16.63 1.73
N VAL A 18 -7.73 -16.35 1.47
CA VAL A 18 -8.84 -17.25 1.87
C VAL A 18 -8.72 -18.62 1.22
N ILE A 19 -8.46 -18.67 -0.09
CA ILE A 19 -8.26 -19.93 -0.84
C ILE A 19 -7.05 -20.69 -0.28
N HIS A 20 -5.95 -19.99 -0.02
CA HIS A 20 -4.76 -20.59 0.58
C HIS A 20 -5.07 -21.17 1.97
N LEU A 21 -5.74 -20.43 2.83
CA LEU A 21 -6.09 -20.88 4.18
C LEU A 21 -7.04 -22.09 4.16
N LEU A 22 -8.05 -22.09 3.31
CA LEU A 22 -9.08 -23.14 3.28
C LEU A 22 -8.63 -24.41 2.54
N ILE A 23 -7.97 -24.27 1.39
CA ILE A 23 -7.65 -25.38 0.48
C ILE A 23 -6.14 -25.52 0.29
N GLY A 24 -5.42 -24.39 0.17
CA GLY A 24 -3.99 -24.41 -0.09
C GLY A 24 -3.18 -25.13 0.99
N ASN A 25 -3.46 -24.89 2.28
CA ASN A 25 -2.81 -25.59 3.39
C ASN A 25 -3.00 -27.11 3.36
N LEU A 26 -4.19 -27.58 2.94
CA LEU A 26 -4.45 -29.01 2.75
C LEU A 26 -3.56 -29.58 1.64
N LEU A 27 -3.51 -28.91 0.48
CA LEU A 27 -2.70 -29.35 -0.67
C LEU A 27 -1.19 -29.31 -0.35
N ILE A 28 -0.73 -28.26 0.34
CA ILE A 28 0.64 -28.14 0.82
C ILE A 28 0.95 -29.27 1.80
N GLY A 29 0.10 -29.50 2.80
CA GLY A 29 0.30 -30.61 3.75
C GLY A 29 0.36 -31.99 3.09
N LEU A 30 -0.43 -32.23 2.04
CA LEU A 30 -0.35 -33.46 1.23
C LEU A 30 0.97 -33.55 0.45
N LEU A 31 1.39 -32.47 -0.20
CA LEU A 31 2.66 -32.39 -0.92
C LEU A 31 3.85 -32.64 0.01
N GLU A 32 3.87 -31.97 1.15
CA GLU A 32 4.92 -32.10 2.16
C GLU A 32 4.94 -33.50 2.78
N GLY A 33 3.76 -34.08 3.03
CA GLY A 33 3.61 -35.46 3.45
C GLY A 33 4.18 -36.46 2.43
N PHE A 34 3.96 -36.20 1.13
CA PHE A 34 4.54 -36.99 0.04
C PHE A 34 6.06 -36.85 -0.03
N LEU A 35 6.60 -35.63 0.10
CA LEU A 35 8.04 -35.37 0.10
C LEU A 35 8.75 -36.06 1.29
N LEU A 36 8.16 -36.01 2.48
CA LEU A 36 8.66 -36.74 3.66
C LEU A 36 8.66 -38.25 3.47
N TRP A 37 7.56 -38.78 2.93
CA TRP A 37 7.45 -40.20 2.61
C TRP A 37 8.55 -40.62 1.64
N LEU A 38 8.79 -39.84 0.59
CA LEU A 38 9.81 -40.11 -0.42
C LEU A 38 11.23 -40.05 0.18
N ALA A 39 11.56 -38.97 0.90
CA ALA A 39 12.92 -38.71 1.39
C ALA A 39 13.30 -39.56 2.62
N PHE A 40 12.33 -39.84 3.51
CA PHE A 40 12.60 -40.47 4.81
C PHE A 40 11.91 -41.83 5.02
N ARG A 41 11.14 -42.30 4.03
CA ARG A 41 10.43 -43.60 4.05
C ARG A 41 9.57 -43.80 5.30
N VAL A 42 8.92 -42.73 5.75
CA VAL A 42 7.94 -42.73 6.85
C VAL A 42 6.56 -43.20 6.34
N ASN A 43 5.58 -43.42 7.22
CA ASN A 43 4.23 -43.79 6.77
C ASN A 43 3.51 -42.58 6.14
N PHE A 44 3.09 -42.69 4.88
CA PHE A 44 2.48 -41.58 4.15
C PHE A 44 1.24 -41.00 4.83
N LEU A 45 0.24 -41.83 5.17
CA LEU A 45 -1.02 -41.34 5.73
C LEU A 45 -0.80 -40.60 7.05
N LYS A 46 0.01 -41.18 7.95
CA LYS A 46 0.36 -40.53 9.22
C LYS A 46 1.08 -39.20 8.99
N THR A 47 1.98 -39.17 8.02
CA THR A 47 2.79 -37.98 7.71
C THR A 47 1.95 -36.87 7.09
N ALA A 48 1.09 -37.20 6.13
CA ALA A 48 0.15 -36.28 5.51
C ALA A 48 -0.77 -35.63 6.55
N LEU A 49 -1.37 -36.42 7.45
CA LEU A 49 -2.25 -35.88 8.51
C LEU A 49 -1.50 -34.93 9.45
N ILE A 50 -0.25 -35.27 9.82
CA ILE A 50 0.57 -34.41 10.68
C ILE A 50 0.95 -33.12 9.95
N MET A 51 1.34 -33.17 8.69
CA MET A 51 1.72 -31.97 7.92
C MET A 51 0.53 -31.07 7.63
N ILE A 52 -0.65 -31.64 7.36
CA ILE A 52 -1.88 -30.85 7.24
C ILE A 52 -2.12 -30.08 8.56
N ALA A 53 -2.10 -30.77 9.70
CA ALA A 53 -2.27 -30.11 10.99
C ALA A 53 -1.20 -29.03 11.25
N ALA A 54 0.05 -29.32 10.92
CA ALA A 54 1.17 -28.39 11.08
C ALA A 54 0.97 -27.10 10.26
N ASN A 55 0.60 -27.21 8.98
CA ASN A 55 0.35 -26.08 8.09
C ASN A 55 -0.80 -25.20 8.57
N TYR A 56 -1.90 -25.79 9.05
CA TYR A 56 -3.00 -24.99 9.60
C TYR A 56 -2.56 -24.27 10.88
N VAL A 57 -1.82 -24.93 11.77
CA VAL A 57 -1.32 -24.31 13.01
C VAL A 57 -0.35 -23.17 12.72
N SER A 58 0.60 -23.37 11.79
CA SER A 58 1.56 -22.33 11.39
C SER A 58 0.86 -21.14 10.72
N ALA A 59 -0.13 -21.38 9.85
CA ALA A 59 -0.92 -20.33 9.22
C ALA A 59 -1.74 -19.50 10.22
N TRP A 60 -2.43 -20.14 11.17
CA TRP A 60 -3.19 -19.43 12.21
C TRP A 60 -2.27 -18.65 13.15
N ALA A 61 -1.13 -19.22 13.55
CA ALA A 61 -0.15 -18.52 14.37
C ALA A 61 0.41 -17.28 13.64
N ALA A 62 0.72 -17.40 12.34
CA ALA A 62 1.18 -16.27 11.54
C ALA A 62 0.11 -15.18 11.44
N TYR A 63 -1.15 -15.55 11.24
CA TYR A 63 -2.28 -14.61 11.20
C TYR A 63 -2.41 -13.82 12.52
N MET A 64 -2.34 -14.49 13.67
CA MET A 64 -2.41 -13.83 14.98
C MET A 64 -1.28 -12.82 15.17
N ILE A 65 -0.05 -13.17 14.78
CA ILE A 65 1.10 -12.26 14.87
C ILE A 65 0.95 -11.06 13.93
N LEU A 66 0.49 -11.28 12.70
CA LEU A 66 0.30 -10.19 11.74
C LEU A 66 -0.79 -9.21 12.18
N GLN A 67 -1.81 -9.66 12.91
CA GLN A 67 -2.78 -8.74 13.51
C GLN A 67 -2.14 -7.81 14.54
N GLU A 68 -1.28 -8.33 15.42
CA GLU A 68 -0.60 -7.51 16.44
C GLU A 68 0.45 -6.56 15.83
N LEU A 69 1.12 -7.00 14.75
CA LEU A 69 2.12 -6.19 14.04
C LEU A 69 1.52 -5.16 13.09
N SER A 70 0.21 -5.18 12.85
CA SER A 70 -0.48 -4.26 11.94
C SER A 70 -0.56 -2.81 12.45
N ALA A 71 0.06 -2.51 13.60
CA ALA A 71 0.32 -1.17 14.07
C ALA A 71 1.07 -0.32 13.01
N PRO A 72 0.88 1.00 13.02
CA PRO A 72 1.52 1.92 12.06
C PRO A 72 3.05 1.81 11.98
N GLN A 73 3.59 1.06 11.01
CA GLN A 73 5.04 0.83 10.80
C GLN A 73 5.73 1.95 9.97
N TYR A 74 5.26 3.18 10.05
CA TYR A 74 5.57 4.24 9.08
C TYR A 74 7.03 4.70 9.08
N ASP A 75 7.70 4.65 10.23
CA ASP A 75 9.13 4.99 10.31
C ASP A 75 10.03 3.88 9.76
N ILE A 76 9.52 2.66 9.66
CA ILE A 76 10.30 1.47 9.30
C ILE A 76 10.18 1.17 7.81
N VAL A 77 9.02 1.43 7.20
CA VAL A 77 8.73 1.05 5.81
C VAL A 77 8.40 2.28 4.97
N ASN A 78 9.24 2.57 3.99
CA ASN A 78 9.07 3.67 3.05
C ASN A 78 9.42 3.24 1.62
N LEU A 79 9.19 4.14 0.66
CA LEU A 79 9.39 3.89 -0.76
C LEU A 79 10.79 3.33 -1.09
N TYR A 80 11.82 3.76 -0.37
CA TYR A 80 13.21 3.40 -0.66
C TYR A 80 13.61 2.02 -0.13
N ASN A 81 12.98 1.57 0.96
CA ASN A 81 13.36 0.31 1.62
C ASN A 81 12.34 -0.83 1.42
N ILE A 82 11.21 -0.57 0.77
CA ILE A 82 10.12 -1.54 0.63
C ILE A 82 10.56 -2.90 0.07
N GLN A 83 11.38 -2.91 -0.98
CA GLN A 83 11.87 -4.17 -1.56
C GLN A 83 12.72 -5.00 -0.58
N ARG A 84 13.45 -4.33 0.30
CA ARG A 84 14.24 -4.99 1.34
C ARG A 84 13.33 -5.54 2.42
N ILE A 85 12.34 -4.77 2.86
CA ILE A 85 11.35 -5.19 3.86
C ILE A 85 10.55 -6.40 3.38
N LEU A 86 10.08 -6.40 2.13
CA LEU A 86 9.36 -7.55 1.57
C LEU A 86 10.21 -8.84 1.55
N ARG A 87 11.50 -8.72 1.20
CA ARG A 87 12.44 -9.86 1.24
C ARG A 87 12.68 -10.36 2.67
N ILE A 88 12.86 -9.44 3.62
CA ILE A 88 13.01 -9.78 5.05
C ILE A 88 11.74 -10.46 5.57
N GLY A 89 10.57 -9.90 5.28
CA GLY A 89 9.27 -10.45 5.69
C GLY A 89 9.05 -11.85 5.16
N PHE A 90 9.39 -12.10 3.89
CA PHE A 90 9.31 -13.45 3.32
C PHE A 90 10.28 -14.43 3.99
N GLY A 91 11.52 -14.03 4.23
CA GLY A 91 12.50 -14.86 4.96
C GLY A 91 12.09 -15.14 6.41
N ALA A 92 11.55 -14.14 7.10
CA ALA A 92 11.04 -14.27 8.46
C ALA A 92 9.83 -15.22 8.51
N ALA A 93 8.90 -15.14 7.56
CA ALA A 93 7.78 -16.05 7.44
C ALA A 93 8.23 -17.51 7.21
N PHE A 94 9.25 -17.73 6.39
CA PHE A 94 9.86 -19.06 6.21
C PHE A 94 10.43 -19.62 7.52
N VAL A 95 11.26 -18.83 8.21
CA VAL A 95 11.87 -19.25 9.48
C VAL A 95 10.79 -19.53 10.54
N PHE A 96 9.78 -18.67 10.62
CA PHE A 96 8.68 -18.81 11.56
C PHE A 96 7.91 -20.11 11.36
N THR A 97 7.57 -20.46 10.12
CA THR A 97 6.91 -21.73 9.81
C THR A 97 7.78 -22.92 10.20
N VAL A 98 9.07 -22.92 9.86
CA VAL A 98 9.99 -23.98 10.28
C VAL A 98 9.98 -24.15 11.80
N LEU A 99 10.04 -23.05 12.57
CA LEU A 99 10.04 -23.12 14.04
C LEU A 99 8.76 -23.74 14.60
N ILE A 100 7.60 -23.44 14.02
CA ILE A 100 6.32 -24.00 14.45
C ILE A 100 6.18 -25.46 14.04
N GLU A 101 6.69 -25.84 12.87
CA GLU A 101 6.41 -27.16 12.30
C GLU A 101 7.43 -28.24 12.72
N VAL A 102 8.64 -27.86 13.14
CA VAL A 102 9.64 -28.78 13.70
C VAL A 102 9.09 -29.73 14.77
N PRO A 103 8.27 -29.32 15.78
CA PRO A 103 7.70 -30.25 16.75
C PRO A 103 6.74 -31.27 16.11
N PHE A 104 5.97 -30.88 15.09
CA PHE A 104 5.06 -31.79 14.37
C PHE A 104 5.85 -32.84 13.60
N VAL A 105 6.87 -32.43 12.86
CA VAL A 105 7.79 -33.35 12.17
C VAL A 105 8.58 -34.19 13.19
N GLY A 106 8.87 -33.65 14.37
CA GLY A 106 9.35 -34.35 15.57
C GLY A 106 8.58 -35.63 15.88
N LEU A 107 7.24 -35.60 15.80
CA LEU A 107 6.38 -36.75 16.09
C LEU A 107 6.59 -37.93 15.12
N LEU A 108 7.11 -37.68 13.91
CA LEU A 108 7.43 -38.71 12.92
C LEU A 108 8.73 -39.44 13.25
N PHE A 109 9.69 -38.73 13.83
CA PHE A 109 11.02 -39.25 14.14
C PHE A 109 11.20 -39.59 15.63
N TYR A 110 10.21 -39.34 16.47
CA TYR A 110 10.28 -39.57 17.91
C TYR A 110 10.82 -40.97 18.24
N LYS A 111 11.74 -41.04 19.21
CA LYS A 111 12.52 -42.23 19.61
C LYS A 111 13.48 -42.80 18.56
N ARG A 112 13.63 -42.21 17.37
CA ARG A 112 14.70 -42.58 16.42
C ARG A 112 16.01 -41.88 16.80
N LYS A 113 17.14 -42.47 16.39
CA LYS A 113 18.46 -41.83 16.53
C LYS A 113 18.47 -40.47 15.81
N TYR A 114 18.99 -39.45 16.48
CA TYR A 114 19.10 -38.08 15.95
C TYR A 114 17.77 -37.42 15.56
N TRP A 115 16.67 -37.76 16.25
CA TRP A 115 15.32 -37.32 15.88
C TRP A 115 15.18 -35.79 15.76
N VAL A 116 15.76 -35.01 16.68
CA VAL A 116 15.73 -33.53 16.62
C VAL A 116 16.39 -33.01 15.35
N SER A 117 17.64 -33.39 15.08
CA SER A 117 18.35 -32.93 13.88
C SER A 117 17.69 -33.43 12.58
N ARG A 118 17.07 -34.62 12.61
CA ARG A 118 16.31 -35.14 11.47
C ARG A 118 15.05 -34.33 11.22
N SER A 119 14.33 -33.92 12.26
CA SER A 119 13.15 -33.06 12.13
C SER A 119 13.50 -31.70 11.54
N ILE A 120 14.56 -31.06 12.04
CA ILE A 120 15.03 -29.78 11.51
C ILE A 120 15.43 -29.92 10.04
N THR A 121 16.25 -30.93 9.72
CA THR A 121 16.71 -31.18 8.34
C THR A 121 15.54 -31.47 7.41
N ALA A 122 14.57 -32.28 7.86
CA ALA A 122 13.38 -32.59 7.10
C ALA A 122 12.56 -31.32 6.82
N CYS A 123 12.18 -30.55 7.85
CA CYS A 123 11.46 -29.28 7.68
C CYS A 123 12.16 -28.36 6.69
N LEU A 124 13.46 -28.12 6.83
CA LEU A 124 14.21 -27.25 5.93
C LEU A 124 14.17 -27.72 4.48
N LEU A 125 14.38 -29.02 4.22
CA LEU A 125 14.35 -29.59 2.87
C LEU A 125 12.97 -29.48 2.23
N ILE A 126 11.91 -29.70 3.00
CA ILE A 126 10.55 -29.74 2.49
C ILE A 126 10.04 -28.34 2.21
N HIS A 127 10.24 -27.41 3.15
CA HIS A 127 9.85 -26.03 2.95
C HIS A 127 10.64 -25.37 1.82
N ALA A 128 11.89 -25.76 1.57
CA ALA A 128 12.63 -25.31 0.40
C ALA A 128 11.94 -25.65 -0.93
N VAL A 129 11.12 -26.72 -0.96
CA VAL A 129 10.34 -27.12 -2.14
C VAL A 129 8.92 -26.55 -2.09
N SER A 130 8.21 -26.67 -0.97
CA SER A 130 6.81 -26.24 -0.85
C SER A 130 6.64 -24.71 -0.84
N TYR A 131 7.67 -23.94 -0.47
CA TYR A 131 7.61 -22.48 -0.55
C TYR A 131 7.72 -21.93 -1.97
N ILE A 132 8.24 -22.68 -2.93
CA ILE A 132 8.32 -22.24 -4.33
C ILE A 132 6.92 -21.96 -4.91
N PRO A 133 5.96 -22.91 -4.88
CA PRO A 133 4.61 -22.63 -5.34
C PRO A 133 3.90 -21.60 -4.47
N LEU A 134 4.18 -21.53 -3.16
CA LEU A 134 3.60 -20.54 -2.26
C LEU A 134 4.05 -19.11 -2.60
N TYR A 135 5.34 -18.92 -2.86
CA TYR A 135 5.89 -17.66 -3.32
C TYR A 135 5.27 -17.25 -4.66
N GLY A 136 5.16 -18.18 -5.61
CA GLY A 136 4.49 -17.96 -6.88
C GLY A 136 3.04 -17.53 -6.71
N TRP A 137 2.29 -18.22 -5.85
CA TRP A 137 0.89 -17.89 -5.54
C TRP A 137 0.74 -16.47 -5.00
N TYR A 138 1.47 -16.12 -3.95
CA TYR A 138 1.36 -14.79 -3.36
C TYR A 138 1.84 -13.69 -4.30
N ARG A 139 2.83 -13.94 -5.16
CA ARG A 139 3.24 -12.99 -6.19
C ARG A 139 2.18 -12.77 -7.28
N LEU A 140 1.36 -13.79 -7.58
CA LEU A 140 0.25 -13.68 -8.54
C LEU A 140 -0.93 -12.87 -7.98
N VAL A 141 -1.23 -13.04 -6.68
CA VAL A 141 -2.37 -12.35 -6.04
C VAL A 141 -2.00 -11.02 -5.38
N SER A 142 -0.71 -10.66 -5.32
CA SER A 142 -0.23 -9.37 -4.81
C SER A 142 -0.19 -8.30 -5.90
N ALA A 143 -0.48 -7.06 -5.51
CA ALA A 143 -0.25 -5.90 -6.35
C ALA A 143 1.13 -5.29 -6.05
N GLU A 144 2.02 -5.31 -7.02
CA GLU A 144 3.40 -4.79 -6.90
C GLU A 144 3.67 -3.73 -7.98
N GLY A 145 2.65 -2.94 -8.35
CA GLY A 145 2.73 -1.94 -9.41
C GLY A 145 3.86 -0.94 -9.19
N VAL A 146 4.11 -0.53 -7.94
CA VAL A 146 5.25 0.35 -7.60
C VAL A 146 6.62 -0.24 -7.96
N LEU A 147 6.76 -1.57 -7.89
CA LEU A 147 8.02 -2.26 -8.19
C LEU A 147 8.21 -2.53 -9.69
N LYS A 148 7.13 -2.51 -10.47
CA LYS A 148 7.11 -2.94 -11.88
C LYS A 148 6.96 -1.75 -12.84
N ASN A 149 6.20 -0.74 -12.44
CA ASN A 149 5.74 0.33 -13.32
C ASN A 149 6.41 1.68 -13.02
N ALA A 150 7.25 1.76 -11.99
CA ALA A 150 7.99 2.95 -11.61
C ALA A 150 9.47 2.65 -11.33
N THR A 151 10.31 3.62 -11.65
CA THR A 151 11.70 3.70 -11.21
C THR A 151 11.76 4.61 -10.00
N VAL A 152 11.98 4.03 -8.81
CA VAL A 152 12.15 4.79 -7.57
C VAL A 152 13.48 5.51 -7.62
N VAL A 153 13.47 6.83 -7.43
CA VAL A 153 14.65 7.69 -7.40
C VAL A 153 14.64 8.54 -6.15
N ASN A 154 15.82 8.94 -5.68
CA ASN A 154 15.89 9.94 -4.62
C ASN A 154 15.25 11.24 -5.10
N LEU A 155 14.66 11.98 -4.18
CA LEU A 155 14.08 13.28 -4.50
C LEU A 155 15.11 14.20 -5.16
N SER A 156 16.37 14.23 -4.69
CA SER A 156 17.47 14.99 -5.30
C SER A 156 17.63 14.77 -6.81
N ASP A 157 17.36 13.55 -7.28
CA ASP A 157 17.56 13.14 -8.67
C ASP A 157 16.28 13.26 -9.50
N TYR A 158 15.17 13.68 -8.88
CA TYR A 158 13.89 13.92 -9.51
C TYR A 158 13.84 15.34 -10.09
N VAL A 159 13.50 15.47 -11.37
CA VAL A 159 13.35 16.76 -12.06
C VAL A 159 11.91 17.24 -11.90
N VAL A 160 11.72 18.29 -11.11
CA VAL A 160 10.41 18.92 -10.87
C VAL A 160 10.03 19.76 -12.09
N ARG A 161 8.84 19.53 -12.65
CA ARG A 161 8.35 20.26 -13.83
C ARG A 161 7.50 21.48 -13.49
N ASN A 162 6.86 21.45 -12.33
CA ASN A 162 5.96 22.51 -11.85
C ASN A 162 6.51 23.10 -10.54
N PRO A 163 7.64 23.83 -10.56
CA PRO A 163 8.27 24.38 -9.36
C PRO A 163 7.38 25.37 -8.59
N GLU A 164 6.43 26.00 -9.27
CA GLU A 164 5.43 26.92 -8.73
C GLU A 164 4.33 26.24 -7.89
N ALA A 165 4.24 24.91 -7.95
CA ALA A 165 3.26 24.18 -7.16
C ALA A 165 3.71 24.04 -5.70
N VAL A 166 2.72 24.11 -4.81
CA VAL A 166 2.88 24.08 -3.37
C VAL A 166 1.99 22.99 -2.78
N VAL A 167 2.55 22.22 -1.85
CA VAL A 167 1.88 21.11 -1.17
C VAL A 167 1.61 21.51 0.27
N TYR A 168 0.34 21.62 0.64
CA TYR A 168 -0.09 21.64 2.03
C TYR A 168 -0.35 20.22 2.50
N TYR A 169 0.17 19.83 3.65
CA TYR A 169 -0.03 18.47 4.16
C TYR A 169 0.02 18.40 5.68
N ILE A 170 -0.48 17.31 6.23
CA ILE A 170 -0.40 17.02 7.66
C ILE A 170 0.81 16.12 7.90
N GLY A 171 1.84 16.66 8.54
CA GLY A 171 3.01 15.92 9.01
C GLY A 171 2.87 15.58 10.50
N ASP A 172 3.46 14.44 10.89
CA ASP A 172 3.48 13.92 12.28
C ASP A 172 2.08 13.80 12.93
N GLN A 173 1.02 13.81 12.11
CA GLN A 173 -0.38 13.85 12.54
C GLN A 173 -0.76 15.04 13.46
N SER A 174 0.13 16.01 13.61
CA SER A 174 -0.03 17.12 14.57
C SER A 174 0.27 18.49 13.99
N THR A 175 0.79 18.58 12.77
CA THR A 175 1.19 19.88 12.20
C THR A 175 0.89 19.93 10.72
N VAL A 176 0.29 21.04 10.29
CA VAL A 176 0.06 21.36 8.88
C VAL A 176 1.28 22.12 8.39
N TYR A 177 1.90 21.58 7.34
CA TYR A 177 3.06 22.13 6.68
C TYR A 177 2.70 22.65 5.30
N ARG A 178 3.47 23.64 4.83
CA ARG A 178 3.53 24.09 3.43
C ARG A 178 4.91 23.73 2.88
N LEU A 179 4.94 23.05 1.74
CA LEU A 179 6.17 22.65 1.05
C LEU A 179 6.12 23.16 -0.39
N GLY A 180 7.09 23.99 -0.78
CA GLY A 180 7.31 24.33 -2.19
C GLY A 180 7.94 23.17 -2.96
N LEU A 181 7.45 22.88 -4.17
CA LEU A 181 8.03 21.79 -4.98
C LEU A 181 9.42 22.11 -5.54
N ASP A 182 9.75 23.38 -5.68
CA ASP A 182 11.12 23.87 -5.95
C ASP A 182 12.12 23.57 -4.82
N ARG A 183 11.63 23.08 -3.67
CA ARG A 183 12.39 22.65 -2.48
C ARG A 183 13.07 23.80 -1.74
N SER A 184 12.65 25.03 -1.98
CA SER A 184 13.25 26.19 -1.33
C SER A 184 12.75 26.35 0.11
N GLU A 185 11.50 25.97 0.41
CA GLU A 185 10.84 26.31 1.68
C GLU A 185 9.93 25.19 2.22
N VAL A 186 10.11 24.87 3.52
CA VAL A 186 9.15 24.12 4.34
C VAL A 186 8.74 25.00 5.51
N GLU A 187 7.45 25.30 5.59
CA GLU A 187 6.89 26.21 6.59
C GLU A 187 5.82 25.52 7.42
N VAL A 188 5.76 25.86 8.71
CA VAL A 188 4.66 25.44 9.58
C VAL A 188 3.50 26.42 9.39
N VAL A 189 2.37 25.92 8.91
CA VAL A 189 1.15 26.72 8.69
C VAL A 189 0.28 26.71 9.93
N TYR A 190 0.11 25.54 10.55
CA TYR A 190 -0.80 25.36 11.68
C TYR A 190 -0.39 24.18 12.54
N LYS A 191 -0.65 24.24 13.84
CA LYS A 191 -0.46 23.10 14.76
C LYS A 191 -1.82 22.62 15.22
N LEU A 192 -2.08 21.33 15.03
CA LEU A 192 -3.35 20.73 15.43
C LEU A 192 -3.46 20.67 16.95
N GLU A 193 -4.60 21.12 17.48
CA GLU A 193 -5.03 20.73 18.81
C GLU A 193 -5.54 19.29 18.77
N ARG A 194 -5.25 18.51 19.81
CA ARG A 194 -5.58 17.08 19.85
C ARG A 194 -7.11 16.91 19.86
N GLN A 195 -7.65 16.33 18.81
CA GLN A 195 -9.07 15.97 18.68
C GLN A 195 -9.24 14.47 18.37
N GLU A 196 -10.44 13.94 18.60
CA GLU A 196 -10.80 12.59 18.17
C GLU A 196 -11.00 12.53 16.65
N GLY A 197 -10.56 11.44 16.02
CA GLY A 197 -10.66 11.24 14.57
C GLY A 197 -9.37 11.56 13.80
N LYS A 198 -9.32 11.12 12.55
CA LYS A 198 -8.18 11.36 11.66
C LYS A 198 -8.34 12.73 10.97
N PRO A 199 -7.38 13.65 11.12
CA PRO A 199 -7.46 14.95 10.47
C PRO A 199 -7.18 14.82 8.97
N PHE A 200 -7.83 15.65 8.17
CA PHE A 200 -7.58 15.77 6.73
C PHE A 200 -7.78 17.20 6.23
N LEU A 201 -7.02 17.56 5.20
CA LEU A 201 -7.08 18.84 4.51
C LEU A 201 -7.91 18.72 3.23
N PHE A 202 -8.62 19.78 2.90
CA PHE A 202 -9.36 19.91 1.65
C PHE A 202 -9.51 21.38 1.24
N LEU A 203 -9.83 21.61 -0.03
CA LEU A 203 -10.19 22.93 -0.54
C LEU A 203 -11.70 23.12 -0.42
N HIS A 204 -12.13 24.18 0.26
CA HIS A 204 -13.52 24.60 0.29
C HIS A 204 -13.72 25.74 -0.70
N TYR A 205 -14.56 25.53 -1.71
CA TYR A 205 -14.84 26.57 -2.69
C TYR A 205 -15.96 27.50 -2.21
N ALA A 206 -15.61 28.77 -2.00
CA ALA A 206 -16.54 29.82 -1.61
C ALA A 206 -17.23 30.37 -2.86
N GLN A 207 -18.38 29.79 -3.23
CA GLN A 207 -19.18 30.16 -4.41
C GLN A 207 -19.44 31.67 -4.55
N ASN A 208 -19.54 32.40 -3.43
CA ASN A 208 -19.83 33.83 -3.43
C ASN A 208 -18.60 34.70 -3.77
N ARG A 209 -17.38 34.17 -3.65
CA ARG A 209 -16.12 34.91 -3.87
C ARG A 209 -15.36 34.49 -5.11
N GLY A 210 -15.68 33.33 -5.69
CA GLY A 210 -14.86 32.75 -6.77
C GLY A 210 -13.46 32.40 -6.25
N GLU A 211 -13.36 31.94 -5.02
CA GLU A 211 -12.09 31.65 -4.35
C GLU A 211 -12.17 30.32 -3.59
N ALA A 212 -11.05 29.63 -3.44
CA ALA A 212 -10.96 28.42 -2.61
C ALA A 212 -10.14 28.67 -1.34
N ASP A 213 -10.67 28.21 -0.20
CA ASP A 213 -10.04 28.29 1.11
C ASP A 213 -9.43 26.93 1.48
N LEU A 214 -8.25 26.93 2.10
CA LEU A 214 -7.67 25.73 2.69
C LEU A 214 -8.36 25.43 4.02
N ASN A 215 -8.96 24.25 4.14
CA ASN A 215 -9.71 23.84 5.33
C ASN A 215 -9.17 22.54 5.91
N LEU A 216 -9.35 22.40 7.22
CA LEU A 216 -9.06 21.23 8.02
C LEU A 216 -10.36 20.62 8.53
N SER A 217 -10.48 19.30 8.51
CA SER A 217 -11.61 18.55 9.08
C SER A 217 -11.12 17.25 9.73
N TRP A 218 -12.01 16.57 10.45
CA TRP A 218 -11.76 15.29 11.09
C TRP A 218 -12.77 14.25 10.61
N SER A 219 -12.29 13.03 10.43
CA SER A 219 -13.11 11.88 10.03
C SER A 219 -13.01 10.74 11.02
N GLU A 220 -14.13 10.08 11.28
CA GLU A 220 -14.19 8.80 12.00
C GLU A 220 -14.03 7.57 11.07
N GLY A 221 -14.11 7.76 9.75
CA GLY A 221 -14.08 6.68 8.77
C GLY A 221 -12.68 6.32 8.28
N GLY A 222 -12.37 5.02 8.19
CA GLY A 222 -11.10 4.54 7.62
C GLY A 222 -11.01 4.63 6.09
N TYR A 223 -12.12 4.36 5.39
CA TYR A 223 -12.16 4.31 3.92
C TYR A 223 -12.73 5.58 3.29
N MET A 224 -13.86 6.07 3.81
CA MET A 224 -14.46 7.34 3.39
C MET A 224 -14.30 8.40 4.48
N LEU A 225 -13.78 9.56 4.08
CA LEU A 225 -13.73 10.73 4.96
C LEU A 225 -15.14 11.31 5.04
N ILE A 226 -15.75 11.22 6.23
CA ILE A 226 -17.03 11.88 6.53
C ILE A 226 -16.69 13.04 7.47
N PRO A 227 -16.82 14.30 7.02
CA PRO A 227 -16.45 15.46 7.84
C PRO A 227 -17.40 15.63 9.02
N GLN A 228 -16.86 15.85 10.22
CA GLN A 228 -17.66 16.20 11.42
C GLN A 228 -17.69 17.71 11.72
N GLY A 229 -17.01 18.51 10.91
CA GLY A 229 -16.84 19.95 11.06
C GLY A 229 -15.61 20.42 10.29
N SER A 230 -15.49 21.71 9.98
CA SER A 230 -14.31 22.23 9.28
C SER A 230 -13.83 23.56 9.85
N GLU A 231 -12.50 23.72 9.90
CA GLU A 231 -11.82 24.96 10.26
C GLU A 231 -11.11 25.52 9.02
N CYS A 232 -11.32 26.81 8.73
CA CYS A 232 -10.61 27.49 7.65
C CYS A 232 -9.22 27.91 8.13
N LEU A 233 -8.18 27.31 7.55
CA LEU A 233 -6.79 27.58 7.91
C LEU A 233 -6.22 28.78 7.15
N LYS A 234 -6.59 28.92 5.87
CA LYS A 234 -6.13 30.01 5.00
C LYS A 234 -7.20 30.36 3.99
N GLN A 235 -7.53 31.64 3.89
CA GLN A 235 -8.51 32.14 2.94
C GLN A 235 -7.88 32.41 1.58
N SER A 236 -8.68 32.28 0.52
CA SER A 236 -8.37 32.79 -0.83
C SER A 236 -7.05 32.25 -1.39
N VAL A 237 -6.86 30.94 -1.28
CA VAL A 237 -5.65 30.23 -1.70
C VAL A 237 -5.64 29.97 -3.21
N LEU A 238 -6.82 29.91 -3.84
CA LEU A 238 -6.99 29.88 -5.30
C LEU A 238 -8.03 30.90 -5.74
N SER A 239 -7.84 31.47 -6.94
CA SER A 239 -8.82 32.29 -7.66
C SER A 239 -9.63 31.48 -8.68
N ASP A 240 -10.79 32.01 -9.08
CA ASP A 240 -11.81 31.35 -9.92
C ASP A 240 -11.28 30.80 -11.26
N SER A 241 -10.26 31.46 -11.84
CA SER A 241 -9.61 31.04 -13.08
C SER A 241 -8.75 29.79 -12.95
N ASP A 242 -8.38 29.42 -11.73
CA ASP A 242 -7.36 28.40 -11.42
C ASP A 242 -7.96 27.17 -10.71
N ILE A 243 -9.29 27.08 -10.61
CA ILE A 243 -9.96 26.00 -9.90
C ILE A 243 -9.92 24.72 -10.73
N PRO A 244 -9.18 23.69 -10.30
CA PRO A 244 -9.16 22.40 -10.97
C PRO A 244 -10.51 21.70 -10.81
N SER A 245 -10.71 20.56 -11.48
CA SER A 245 -11.79 19.65 -11.10
C SER A 245 -11.60 19.26 -9.65
N LEU A 246 -12.39 19.84 -8.74
CA LEU A 246 -12.23 19.63 -7.31
C LEU A 246 -12.49 18.16 -6.96
N PRO A 247 -11.66 17.56 -6.10
CA PRO A 247 -11.87 16.19 -5.67
C PRO A 247 -13.17 16.11 -4.86
N ASP A 248 -13.81 14.95 -4.88
CA ASP A 248 -14.86 14.68 -3.90
C ASP A 248 -14.28 14.72 -2.48
N VAL A 249 -15.14 14.91 -1.49
CA VAL A 249 -14.77 15.00 -0.06
C VAL A 249 -14.05 13.72 0.43
N HIS A 250 -14.04 12.65 -0.38
CA HIS A 250 -13.50 11.34 -0.02
C HIS A 250 -12.08 11.10 -0.56
N GLY A 251 -11.51 12.04 -1.33
CA GLY A 251 -10.11 11.99 -1.78
C GLY A 251 -9.83 10.89 -2.82
N MET A 252 -10.88 10.35 -3.46
CA MET A 252 -10.79 9.31 -4.49
C MET A 252 -10.73 9.90 -5.90
N GLN A 253 -11.44 11.01 -6.14
CA GLN A 253 -11.28 11.76 -7.38
C GLN A 253 -9.97 12.54 -7.38
N ALA A 254 -9.33 12.61 -8.55
CA ALA A 254 -8.13 13.42 -8.71
C ALA A 254 -8.48 14.89 -8.89
N THR A 255 -7.69 15.74 -8.26
CA THR A 255 -7.55 17.15 -8.63
C THR A 255 -6.73 17.20 -9.90
N ASP A 256 -7.25 17.71 -11.02
CA ASP A 256 -6.52 17.71 -12.29
C ASP A 256 -6.41 19.14 -12.83
N TYR A 257 -5.19 19.67 -12.81
CA TYR A 257 -4.82 21.00 -13.31
C TYR A 257 -4.51 21.02 -14.81
N ARG A 258 -4.48 19.86 -15.49
CA ARG A 258 -4.25 19.84 -16.94
C ARG A 258 -5.46 20.41 -17.69
N PRO A 259 -5.26 21.14 -18.79
CA PRO A 259 -6.33 21.50 -19.71
C PRO A 259 -7.07 20.26 -20.23
N SER A 260 -8.37 20.39 -20.53
CA SER A 260 -9.23 19.26 -20.89
C SER A 260 -8.72 18.43 -22.08
N GLU A 261 -8.08 19.11 -23.01
CA GLU A 261 -7.46 18.63 -24.24
C GLU A 261 -6.18 17.83 -23.99
N GLU A 262 -5.50 18.04 -22.85
CA GLU A 262 -4.30 17.30 -22.46
C GLU A 262 -4.61 16.04 -21.62
N ARG A 263 -5.88 15.84 -21.23
CA ARG A 263 -6.32 14.72 -20.37
C ARG A 263 -6.53 13.42 -21.14
N TYR A 264 -5.52 13.01 -21.92
CA TYR A 264 -5.50 11.73 -22.65
C TYR A 264 -5.45 10.52 -21.70
N TRP A 265 -4.88 10.71 -20.52
CA TRP A 265 -4.84 9.74 -19.43
C TRP A 265 -5.80 10.14 -18.32
N ASP A 266 -6.73 9.25 -18.02
CA ASP A 266 -7.52 9.30 -16.80
C ASP A 266 -6.69 8.79 -15.63
N ILE A 267 -6.45 9.64 -14.63
CA ILE A 267 -5.57 9.37 -13.49
C ILE A 267 -6.37 9.60 -12.22
N HIS A 268 -6.43 8.61 -11.33
CA HIS A 268 -7.20 8.69 -10.10
C HIS A 268 -6.66 7.75 -9.02
N ALA A 269 -7.10 7.94 -7.78
CA ALA A 269 -6.90 6.95 -6.73
C ALA A 269 -7.92 5.81 -6.92
N GLY A 270 -7.41 4.59 -6.90
CA GLY A 270 -8.23 3.40 -6.83
C GLY A 270 -8.92 3.25 -5.47
N TYR A 271 -10.01 2.47 -5.45
CA TYR A 271 -10.77 2.20 -4.23
C TYR A 271 -9.99 1.27 -3.28
N TRP A 272 -9.29 0.29 -3.86
CA TRP A 272 -8.49 -0.70 -3.14
C TRP A 272 -6.99 -0.43 -3.27
N GLU A 273 -6.20 -0.93 -2.32
CA GLU A 273 -4.73 -0.85 -2.35
C GLU A 273 -4.13 -1.51 -3.60
N MET A 274 -4.78 -2.56 -4.12
CA MET A 274 -4.34 -3.21 -5.36
C MET A 274 -4.50 -2.36 -6.61
N GLU A 275 -5.43 -1.41 -6.59
CA GLU A 275 -5.64 -0.47 -7.69
C GLU A 275 -4.63 0.67 -7.63
N GLY A 276 -4.36 1.20 -6.42
CA GLY A 276 -3.34 2.22 -6.19
C GLY A 276 -3.59 3.51 -6.99
N LEU A 277 -2.52 4.18 -7.44
CA LEU A 277 -2.65 5.26 -8.43
C LEU A 277 -2.96 4.63 -9.79
N ALA A 278 -4.22 4.65 -10.19
CA ALA A 278 -4.70 4.04 -11.43
C ALA A 278 -4.63 5.05 -12.58
N MET A 279 -4.08 4.61 -13.70
CA MET A 279 -3.91 5.41 -14.91
C MET A 279 -4.42 4.65 -16.12
N ARG A 280 -5.39 5.21 -16.83
CA ARG A 280 -5.99 4.61 -18.03
C ARG A 280 -5.92 5.56 -19.20
N ASN A 281 -5.34 5.09 -20.30
CA ASN A 281 -5.35 5.84 -21.56
C ASN A 281 -6.76 5.76 -22.18
N ARG A 282 -7.33 6.92 -22.55
CA ARG A 282 -8.70 7.01 -23.06
C ARG A 282 -8.86 6.44 -24.48
N GLU A 283 -7.84 6.52 -25.31
CA GLU A 283 -7.91 6.13 -26.73
C GLU A 283 -7.52 4.66 -26.94
N GLY A 284 -6.45 4.20 -26.30
CA GLY A 284 -5.88 2.86 -26.47
C GLY A 284 -6.25 1.87 -25.37
N GLY A 285 -6.95 2.31 -24.32
CA GLY A 285 -7.36 1.44 -23.21
C GLY A 285 -6.23 0.89 -22.33
N LYS A 286 -4.96 1.28 -22.60
CA LYS A 286 -3.80 0.86 -21.80
C LYS A 286 -4.02 1.27 -20.34
N TRP A 287 -3.87 0.30 -19.45
CA TRP A 287 -4.01 0.48 -18.01
C TRP A 287 -2.65 0.25 -17.33
N VAL A 288 -2.28 1.17 -16.45
CA VAL A 288 -1.05 1.12 -15.64
C VAL A 288 -1.42 1.59 -14.24
N ASN A 289 -0.78 1.04 -13.22
CA ASN A 289 -0.96 1.54 -11.87
C ASN A 289 0.32 1.54 -11.03
N ILE A 290 0.36 2.42 -10.03
CA ILE A 290 1.33 2.38 -8.93
C ILE A 290 0.58 1.90 -7.69
N ALA A 291 0.74 0.63 -7.37
CA ALA A 291 0.03 -0.05 -6.28
C ALA A 291 0.99 -0.89 -5.44
N LEU A 292 0.63 -1.07 -4.17
CA LEU A 292 1.33 -1.97 -3.26
C LEU A 292 0.31 -2.64 -2.34
N GLU A 293 0.02 -3.90 -2.61
CA GLU A 293 -0.76 -4.77 -1.74
C GLU A 293 -0.08 -6.13 -1.69
N THR A 294 0.52 -6.45 -0.55
CA THR A 294 1.19 -7.73 -0.28
C THR A 294 0.74 -8.28 1.06
N PRO A 295 1.06 -9.55 1.39
CA PRO A 295 0.79 -10.10 2.72
C PRO A 295 1.41 -9.31 3.88
N PHE A 296 2.48 -8.55 3.61
CA PHE A 296 3.28 -7.88 4.64
C PHE A 296 3.07 -6.36 4.69
N VAL A 297 2.87 -5.74 3.52
CA VAL A 297 2.75 -4.28 3.39
C VAL A 297 1.64 -3.96 2.40
N ARG A 298 0.80 -2.99 2.77
CA ARG A 298 -0.28 -2.44 1.95
C ARG A 298 -0.26 -0.93 2.03
N TRP A 299 -0.26 -0.26 0.89
CA TRP A 299 -0.33 1.19 0.82
C TRP A 299 -1.47 1.62 -0.09
N LEU A 300 -2.41 2.35 0.51
CA LEU A 300 -3.51 2.95 -0.21
C LEU A 300 -3.05 4.25 -0.86
N ALA A 301 -3.38 4.42 -2.14
CA ALA A 301 -3.19 5.68 -2.84
C ALA A 301 -4.39 6.61 -2.61
N ARG A 302 -4.16 7.88 -2.29
CA ARG A 302 -5.22 8.88 -2.05
C ARG A 302 -4.75 10.29 -2.42
N HIS A 303 -5.69 11.24 -2.43
CA HIS A 303 -5.39 12.67 -2.57
C HIS A 303 -4.53 12.95 -3.81
N VAL A 304 -4.98 12.44 -4.95
CA VAL A 304 -4.26 12.55 -6.21
C VAL A 304 -4.44 13.96 -6.75
N THR A 305 -3.32 14.64 -7.01
CA THR A 305 -3.28 15.85 -7.83
C THR A 305 -2.44 15.59 -9.07
N VAL A 306 -3.00 15.89 -10.24
CA VAL A 306 -2.32 15.84 -11.52
C VAL A 306 -1.99 17.27 -11.95
N LEU A 307 -0.70 17.53 -12.13
CA LEU A 307 -0.15 18.79 -12.58
C LEU A 307 0.08 18.77 -14.11
N PRO A 308 0.30 19.93 -14.74
CA PRO A 308 0.72 20.01 -16.14
C PRO A 308 1.90 19.08 -16.46
N GLY A 309 1.87 18.47 -17.65
CA GLY A 309 2.91 17.54 -18.10
C GLY A 309 2.86 16.12 -17.53
N ASP A 310 1.72 15.70 -16.94
CA ASP A 310 1.51 14.40 -16.27
C ASP A 310 2.44 14.14 -15.06
N GLU A 311 2.81 15.20 -14.34
CA GLU A 311 3.43 15.10 -13.02
C GLU A 311 2.34 14.94 -11.96
N VAL A 312 2.44 13.92 -11.11
CA VAL A 312 1.35 13.51 -10.21
C VAL A 312 1.86 13.50 -8.78
N ILE A 313 1.15 14.21 -7.90
CA ILE A 313 1.36 14.17 -6.46
C ILE A 313 0.23 13.38 -5.82
N PHE A 314 0.58 12.46 -4.92
CA PHE A 314 -0.41 11.63 -4.26
C PHE A 314 0.11 11.12 -2.94
N GLN A 315 -0.80 10.82 -2.02
CA GLN A 315 -0.49 10.08 -0.82
C GLN A 315 -0.41 8.58 -1.14
N PHE A 316 0.58 7.87 -0.61
CA PHE A 316 0.75 6.43 -0.80
C PHE A 316 1.13 5.72 0.50
N GLY A 317 0.14 5.40 1.34
CA GLY A 317 0.36 5.07 2.75
C GLY A 317 0.43 6.35 3.59
N GLU A 318 1.46 6.51 4.43
CA GLU A 318 1.73 7.73 5.21
C GLU A 318 2.93 8.53 4.68
N GLN A 319 2.97 8.59 3.36
CA GLN A 319 3.99 9.30 2.62
C GLN A 319 3.34 9.97 1.43
N ILE A 320 3.92 11.09 1.03
CA ILE A 320 3.50 11.88 -0.11
C ILE A 320 4.56 11.71 -1.17
N CYS A 321 4.14 11.24 -2.34
CA CYS A 321 5.01 10.92 -3.44
C CYS A 321 4.75 11.83 -4.64
N ILE A 322 5.78 12.01 -5.45
CA ILE A 322 5.70 12.65 -6.76
C ILE A 322 6.09 11.65 -7.85
N PHE A 323 5.27 11.56 -8.89
CA PHE A 323 5.42 10.61 -9.98
C PHE A 323 5.32 11.31 -11.33
N ASP A 324 6.34 11.16 -12.17
CA ASP A 324 6.27 11.59 -13.57
C ASP A 324 5.82 10.40 -14.41
N ARG A 325 4.60 10.49 -14.99
CA ARG A 325 4.04 9.42 -15.82
C ARG A 325 4.86 9.15 -17.08
N GLN A 326 5.49 10.18 -17.65
CA GLN A 326 6.22 10.08 -18.91
C GLN A 326 7.57 9.39 -18.70
N SER A 327 8.32 9.82 -17.69
CA SER A 327 9.64 9.23 -17.36
C SER A 327 9.54 8.01 -16.43
N GLN A 328 8.35 7.74 -15.90
CA GLN A 328 8.07 6.69 -14.91
C GLN A 328 8.92 6.80 -13.65
N ARG A 329 9.40 8.00 -13.32
CA ARG A 329 10.21 8.24 -12.11
C ARG A 329 9.28 8.55 -10.95
N LEU A 330 9.55 7.92 -9.80
CA LEU A 330 8.78 8.08 -8.56
C LEU A 330 9.74 8.48 -7.45
N ALA A 331 9.41 9.52 -6.68
CA ALA A 331 10.18 9.95 -5.54
C ALA A 331 9.28 10.21 -4.32
N LEU A 332 9.86 10.09 -3.13
CA LEU A 332 9.25 10.50 -1.87
C LEU A 332 9.46 12.01 -1.69
N LEU A 333 8.38 12.79 -1.59
CA LEU A 333 8.45 14.21 -1.24
C LEU A 333 8.65 14.39 0.26
N THR A 334 7.78 13.78 1.06
CA THR A 334 7.77 13.91 2.52
C THR A 334 6.93 12.82 3.17
N HIS A 335 7.09 12.64 4.47
CA HIS A 335 6.21 11.83 5.30
C HIS A 335 5.01 12.65 5.76
N GLY A 336 3.82 12.04 5.74
CA GLY A 336 2.60 12.73 6.11
C GLY A 336 1.38 12.24 5.34
N SER A 337 0.30 12.99 5.48
CA SER A 337 -1.00 12.63 4.93
C SER A 337 -1.80 13.84 4.45
N SER A 338 -2.85 13.56 3.70
CA SER A 338 -3.81 14.51 3.16
C SER A 338 -3.19 15.69 2.42
N PRO A 339 -2.34 15.45 1.40
CA PRO A 339 -1.81 16.52 0.57
C PRO A 339 -2.95 17.28 -0.13
N VAL A 340 -2.89 18.60 -0.07
CA VAL A 340 -3.64 19.53 -0.91
C VAL A 340 -2.61 20.33 -1.72
N VAL A 341 -2.71 20.24 -3.04
CA VAL A 341 -1.75 20.88 -3.94
C VAL A 341 -2.40 22.04 -4.66
N ILE A 342 -1.69 23.16 -4.70
CA ILE A 342 -2.06 24.37 -5.43
C ILE A 342 -0.95 24.78 -6.38
N ILE A 343 -1.29 25.51 -7.44
CA ILE A 343 -0.34 26.19 -8.33
C ILE A 343 -0.35 27.66 -7.94
N GLU A 344 0.77 28.18 -7.41
CA GLU A 344 0.89 29.60 -7.12
C GLU A 344 1.29 30.32 -8.41
N ASN A 345 0.33 30.98 -9.07
CA ASN A 345 0.65 31.85 -10.18
C ASN A 345 1.52 33.01 -9.65
N SER A 346 2.78 33.08 -10.09
CA SER A 346 3.64 34.23 -9.86
C SER A 346 2.93 35.47 -10.40
N LYS A 347 2.45 36.33 -9.50
CA LYS A 347 1.87 37.63 -9.84
C LYS A 347 2.86 38.51 -10.60
#